data_AF-E0UN45-F1
#
_entry.id   AF-E0UN45-F1
#
_cell.length_a   1.000
_cell.length_b   1.000
_cell.length_c   1.000
_cell.angle_alpha   90.00
_cell.angle_beta   90.00
_cell.angle_gamma   90.00
#
_symmetry.space_group_name_H-M   'P 1'
#
loop_
_entity.id
_entity.type
_entity.pdbx_description
1 polymer ?
#
loop_
_entity_poly.entity_id
_entity_poly.type
_entity_poly.pdbx_seq_one_letter_code
_entity_poly.pdbx_strand_id
1 'polypeptide(L)'
;MDRFKVILTERTSDYDVWIGLDTQPVFSNENYLVEAFFKVAGGIHHLVRRYKKKPSVKQILRYTKKAIFSKRPYTPGQACDGSITSPVVALFKNFCDYFNLNPTELYQQAYPNHETISLDRYEKIVEFAQWQGGVEYPATWDRTARLGLIESLREINYHSLNELVIDYLENQSF
;
A
#
# COMPACT_ATOMS: atom_id res chain seq x y z
N MET A 1 9.46 17.28 -8.39
CA MET A 1 8.13 17.90 -8.60
C MET A 1 7.09 16.83 -8.32
N ASP A 2 6.23 17.04 -7.33
CA ASP A 2 5.15 16.10 -7.04
C ASP A 2 4.18 16.06 -8.22
N ARG A 3 4.08 14.88 -8.84
CA ARG A 3 3.22 14.62 -10.01
C ARG A 3 1.76 15.02 -9.77
N PHE A 4 1.31 14.95 -8.53
CA PHE A 4 -0.07 15.24 -8.15
C PHE A 4 -0.13 16.33 -7.09
N LYS A 5 -0.94 17.36 -7.35
CA LYS A 5 -1.38 18.30 -6.32
C LYS A 5 -2.57 17.69 -5.60
N VAL A 6 -2.45 17.45 -4.29
CA VAL A 6 -3.56 16.92 -3.47
C VAL A 6 -4.68 17.95 -3.41
N ILE A 7 -5.91 17.52 -3.72
CA ILE A 7 -7.11 18.36 -3.73
C ILE A 7 -8.05 17.99 -2.59
N LEU A 8 -8.13 16.71 -2.23
CA LEU A 8 -8.95 16.19 -1.15
C LEU A 8 -8.33 14.92 -0.60
N THR A 9 -8.31 14.80 0.71
CA THR A 9 -8.19 13.52 1.43
C THR A 9 -9.32 13.48 2.44
N GLU A 10 -10.17 12.46 2.37
CA GLU A 10 -11.30 12.29 3.29
C GLU A 10 -11.38 10.83 3.71
N ARG A 11 -11.27 10.58 5.02
CA ARG A 11 -11.41 9.25 5.62
C ARG A 11 -12.52 9.25 6.64
N THR A 12 -13.35 8.22 6.58
CA THR A 12 -14.43 7.94 7.54
C THR A 12 -14.25 6.53 8.11
N SER A 13 -15.22 6.04 8.89
CA SER A 13 -15.26 4.63 9.29
C SER A 13 -15.44 3.68 8.09
N ASP A 14 -16.06 4.16 7.00
CA ASP A 14 -16.61 3.31 5.94
C ASP A 14 -15.86 3.45 4.61
N TYR A 15 -15.22 4.59 4.39
CA TYR A 15 -14.45 4.84 3.16
C TYR A 15 -13.25 5.75 3.38
N ASP A 16 -12.32 5.69 2.43
CA ASP A 16 -11.19 6.60 2.27
C ASP A 16 -11.18 7.05 0.81
N VAL A 17 -11.11 8.37 0.58
CA VAL A 17 -11.10 8.97 -0.75
C VAL A 17 -9.95 9.97 -0.82
N TRP A 18 -9.10 9.77 -1.81
CA TRP A 18 -8.07 10.71 -2.22
C TRP A 18 -8.36 11.24 -3.63
N ILE A 19 -8.22 12.55 -3.82
CA ILE A 19 -8.33 13.20 -5.12
C ILE A 19 -7.06 14.02 -5.35
N GLY A 20 -6.30 13.65 -6.38
CA GLY A 20 -5.15 14.41 -6.87
C GLY A 20 -5.42 15.04 -8.22
N LEU A 21 -4.89 16.25 -8.43
CA LEU A 21 -4.77 16.86 -9.74
C LEU A 21 -3.39 16.55 -10.32
N ASP A 22 -3.34 15.77 -11.40
CA ASP A 22 -2.14 15.49 -12.18
C ASP A 22 -1.64 16.80 -12.81
N THR A 23 -0.44 17.23 -12.41
CA THR A 23 0.16 18.49 -12.84
C THR A 23 1.01 18.33 -14.09
N GLN A 24 1.16 17.10 -14.60
CA GLN A 24 1.96 16.86 -15.80
C GLN A 24 1.21 17.27 -17.08
N PRO A 25 1.85 18.05 -17.97
CA PRO A 25 1.19 18.61 -19.17
C PRO A 25 0.77 17.57 -20.22
N VAL A 26 1.19 16.31 -20.09
CA VAL A 26 1.00 15.26 -21.10
C VAL A 26 -0.43 14.68 -21.12
N PHE A 27 -1.19 14.76 -20.03
CA PHE A 27 -2.50 14.11 -19.90
C PHE A 27 -3.68 15.07 -20.03
N SER A 28 -3.67 15.96 -21.02
CA SER A 28 -4.46 17.20 -21.12
C SER A 28 -6.00 17.13 -21.08
N ASN A 29 -6.64 15.97 -20.91
CA ASN A 29 -8.10 15.87 -20.85
C ASN A 29 -8.67 15.27 -19.56
N GLU A 30 -7.89 14.50 -18.78
CA GLU A 30 -8.35 13.81 -17.56
C GLU A 30 -7.33 13.96 -16.42
N ASN A 31 -7.32 15.15 -15.84
CA ASN A 31 -6.30 15.56 -14.88
C ASN A 31 -6.61 15.17 -13.44
N TYR A 32 -7.83 14.72 -13.11
CA TYR A 32 -8.15 14.33 -11.73
C TYR A 32 -8.01 12.83 -11.57
N LEU A 33 -7.03 12.37 -10.78
CA LEU A 33 -6.91 10.99 -10.35
C LEU A 33 -7.63 10.83 -9.00
N VAL A 34 -8.53 9.86 -8.93
CA VAL A 34 -9.15 9.41 -7.69
C VAL A 34 -8.57 8.06 -7.35
N GLU A 35 -8.21 7.91 -6.09
CA GLU A 35 -8.01 6.63 -5.43
C GLU A 35 -8.98 6.56 -4.26
N ALA A 36 -9.74 5.47 -4.15
CA ALA A 36 -10.72 5.31 -3.10
C ALA A 36 -10.81 3.86 -2.62
N PHE A 37 -11.03 3.69 -1.32
CA PHE A 37 -11.25 2.42 -0.66
C PHE A 37 -12.61 2.47 0.04
N PHE A 38 -13.42 1.42 -0.13
CA PHE A 38 -14.73 1.30 0.52
C PHE A 38 -14.77 0.00 1.32
N LYS A 39 -15.06 0.07 2.62
CA LYS A 39 -15.20 -1.13 3.43
C LYS A 39 -16.45 -1.89 3.05
N VAL A 40 -16.32 -3.20 2.98
CA VAL A 40 -17.43 -4.15 2.76
C VAL A 40 -17.23 -5.37 3.65
N ALA A 41 -18.24 -6.22 3.79
CA ALA A 41 -18.09 -7.45 4.54
C ALA A 41 -16.97 -8.32 3.95
N GLY A 42 -16.00 -8.70 4.78
CA GLY A 42 -14.87 -9.56 4.40
C GLY A 42 -13.77 -8.90 3.55
N GLY A 43 -13.79 -7.58 3.35
CA GLY A 43 -12.79 -6.94 2.50
C GLY A 43 -12.99 -5.45 2.26
N ILE A 44 -12.36 -4.99 1.19
CA ILE A 44 -12.53 -3.63 0.66
C ILE A 44 -12.79 -3.67 -0.84
N HIS A 45 -13.43 -2.63 -1.33
CA HIS A 45 -13.48 -2.28 -2.73
C HIS A 45 -12.51 -1.15 -3.02
N HIS A 46 -11.55 -1.35 -3.93
CA HIS A 46 -10.57 -0.35 -4.35
C HIS A 46 -10.90 0.19 -5.74
N LEU A 47 -10.94 1.51 -5.85
CA LEU A 47 -11.25 2.24 -7.07
C LEU A 47 -10.13 3.20 -7.40
N VAL A 48 -9.47 2.99 -8.54
CA VAL A 48 -8.59 3.98 -9.15
C VAL A 48 -9.23 4.46 -10.44
N ARG A 49 -9.47 5.77 -10.58
CA ARG A 49 -10.17 6.32 -11.73
C ARG A 49 -9.78 7.75 -12.06
N ARG A 50 -9.68 8.06 -13.34
CA ARG A 50 -9.49 9.43 -13.83
C ARG A 50 -10.79 10.12 -14.21
N TYR A 51 -10.81 11.45 -14.04
CA TYR A 51 -11.94 12.32 -14.34
C TYR A 51 -11.49 13.60 -15.06
N LYS A 52 -12.30 14.07 -16.00
CA LYS A 52 -12.11 15.35 -16.71
C LYS A 52 -12.31 16.56 -15.80
N LYS A 53 -13.27 16.47 -14.89
CA LYS A 53 -13.62 17.50 -13.90
C LYS A 53 -13.49 16.91 -12.50
N LYS A 54 -13.18 17.74 -11.50
CA LYS A 54 -13.13 17.32 -10.10
C LYS A 54 -14.45 16.63 -9.72
N PRO A 55 -14.45 15.32 -9.39
CA PRO A 55 -15.65 14.65 -8.94
C PRO A 55 -15.98 15.03 -7.49
N SER A 56 -17.25 14.93 -7.12
CA SER A 56 -17.69 14.96 -5.72
C SER A 56 -17.53 13.57 -5.08
N VAL A 57 -17.38 13.51 -3.76
CA VAL A 57 -17.38 12.24 -3.00
C VAL A 57 -18.66 11.44 -3.28
N LYS A 58 -19.82 12.11 -3.33
CA LYS A 58 -21.11 11.47 -3.68
C LYS A 58 -21.08 10.81 -5.07
N GLN A 59 -20.39 11.38 -6.05
CA GLN A 59 -20.21 10.74 -7.36
C GLN A 59 -19.29 9.53 -7.28
N ILE A 60 -18.20 9.62 -6.52
CA ILE A 60 -17.24 8.51 -6.32
C ILE A 60 -17.93 7.31 -5.66
N LEU A 61 -18.71 7.54 -4.60
CA LEU A 61 -19.44 6.50 -3.86
C LEU A 61 -20.47 5.74 -4.73
N ARG A 62 -20.94 6.31 -5.84
CA ARG A 62 -21.82 5.59 -6.78
C ARG A 62 -21.09 4.50 -7.57
N TYR A 63 -19.75 4.55 -7.62
CA TYR A 63 -18.93 3.61 -8.37
C TYR A 63 -18.38 2.45 -7.54
N THR A 64 -18.76 2.31 -6.26
CA THR A 64 -18.31 1.20 -5.40
C THR A 64 -18.55 -0.18 -6.01
N LYS A 65 -19.63 -0.37 -6.79
CA LYS A 65 -19.91 -1.64 -7.49
C LYS A 65 -18.96 -1.96 -8.66
N LYS A 66 -18.20 -0.98 -9.15
CA LYS A 66 -17.22 -1.15 -10.25
C LYS A 66 -15.78 -1.20 -9.73
N ALA A 67 -15.60 -1.06 -8.43
CA ALA A 67 -14.31 -1.15 -7.76
C ALA A 67 -13.88 -2.62 -7.66
N ILE A 68 -12.58 -2.85 -7.60
CA ILE A 68 -12.00 -4.18 -7.48
C ILE A 68 -12.14 -4.64 -6.03
N PHE A 69 -12.69 -5.83 -5.82
CA PHE A 69 -12.76 -6.43 -4.48
C PHE A 69 -11.41 -6.99 -4.08
N SER A 70 -10.99 -6.66 -2.86
CA SER A 70 -9.80 -7.19 -2.23
C SER A 70 -10.15 -7.77 -0.86
N LYS A 71 -9.83 -9.04 -0.64
CA LYS A 71 -10.12 -9.75 0.61
C LYS A 71 -9.31 -9.15 1.76
N ARG A 72 -9.93 -9.06 2.94
CA ARG A 72 -9.27 -8.68 4.20
C ARG A 72 -9.63 -9.65 5.34
N PRO A 73 -8.75 -9.89 6.33
CA PRO A 73 -7.39 -9.35 6.43
C PRO A 73 -6.50 -9.82 5.27
N TYR A 74 -5.47 -9.04 4.93
CA TYR A 74 -4.50 -9.42 3.91
C TYR A 74 -3.64 -10.57 4.42
N THR A 75 -3.58 -11.67 3.68
CA THR A 75 -2.71 -12.82 4.00
C THR A 75 -1.39 -12.69 3.23
N PRO A 76 -0.21 -12.96 3.84
CA PRO A 76 1.07 -12.98 3.13
C PRO A 76 1.04 -13.83 1.85
N GLY A 77 1.43 -13.25 0.72
CA GLY A 77 1.41 -13.90 -0.60
C GLY A 77 0.06 -13.80 -1.32
N GLN A 78 -0.93 -13.11 -0.75
CA GLN A 78 -2.17 -12.79 -1.47
C GLN A 78 -1.84 -11.97 -2.74
N ALA A 79 -2.43 -12.38 -3.86
CA ALA A 79 -2.18 -11.79 -5.18
C ALA A 79 -2.44 -10.27 -5.23
N CYS A 80 -1.68 -9.55 -6.08
CA CYS A 80 -1.87 -8.13 -6.30
C CYS A 80 -3.23 -7.82 -6.94
N ASP A 81 -3.95 -6.88 -6.35
CA ASP A 81 -5.19 -6.30 -6.89
C ASP A 81 -5.15 -4.77 -6.93
N GLY A 82 -3.95 -4.19 -6.77
CA GLY A 82 -3.72 -2.74 -6.72
C GLY A 82 -3.97 -2.09 -5.36
N SER A 83 -4.58 -2.80 -4.40
CA SER A 83 -4.96 -2.24 -3.08
C SER A 83 -4.04 -2.66 -1.94
N ILE A 84 -3.03 -3.49 -2.21
CA ILE A 84 -2.28 -4.23 -1.19
C ILE A 84 -1.01 -3.52 -0.69
N THR A 85 -0.63 -2.36 -1.25
CA THR A 85 0.63 -1.69 -0.89
C THR A 85 0.73 -1.42 0.61
N SER A 86 -0.28 -0.81 1.24
CA SER A 86 -0.23 -0.53 2.68
C SER A 86 -0.19 -1.80 3.53
N PRO A 87 -1.03 -2.83 3.29
CA PRO A 87 -0.90 -4.14 3.93
C PRO A 87 0.48 -4.78 3.83
N VAL A 88 1.09 -4.78 2.63
CA VAL A 88 2.40 -5.39 2.40
C VAL A 88 3.51 -4.62 3.12
N VAL A 89 3.48 -3.29 3.09
CA VAL A 89 4.47 -2.47 3.81
C VAL A 89 4.30 -2.63 5.33
N ALA A 90 3.07 -2.79 5.82
CA ALA A 90 2.82 -3.12 7.23
C ALA A 90 3.35 -4.52 7.61
N LEU A 91 3.22 -5.51 6.72
CA LEU A 91 3.80 -6.85 6.88
C LEU A 91 5.34 -6.80 6.90
N PHE A 92 5.95 -6.01 6.03
CA PHE A 92 7.40 -5.79 6.03
C PHE A 92 7.88 -5.13 7.33
N LYS A 93 7.16 -4.14 7.86
CA LYS A 93 7.50 -3.55 9.17
C LYS A 93 7.45 -4.61 10.28
N ASN A 94 6.43 -5.46 10.30
CA ASN A 94 6.32 -6.54 11.28
C ASN A 94 7.47 -7.56 11.17
N PHE A 95 7.93 -7.86 9.96
CA PHE A 95 9.15 -8.66 9.73
C PHE A 95 10.37 -8.00 10.37
N CYS A 96 10.59 -6.71 10.10
CA CYS A 96 11.71 -5.98 10.66
C CYS A 96 11.66 -5.96 12.19
N ASP A 97 10.49 -5.71 12.78
CA ASP A 97 10.33 -5.70 14.23
C ASP A 97 10.68 -7.08 14.84
N TYR A 98 10.28 -8.18 14.21
CA TYR A 98 10.58 -9.55 14.68
C TYR A 98 12.08 -9.86 14.70
N PHE A 99 12.81 -9.38 13.69
CA PHE A 99 14.26 -9.61 13.56
C PHE A 99 15.10 -8.46 14.12
N ASN A 100 14.49 -7.49 14.81
CA ASN A 100 15.15 -6.30 15.36
C ASN A 100 15.93 -5.50 14.30
N LEU A 101 15.32 -5.30 13.14
CA LEU A 101 15.85 -4.57 12.00
C LEU A 101 15.22 -3.19 11.90
N ASN A 102 15.95 -2.23 11.30
CA ASN A 102 15.40 -0.91 11.02
C ASN A 102 14.75 -0.88 9.61
N PRO A 103 13.41 -0.82 9.50
CA PRO A 103 12.72 -0.82 8.20
C PRO A 103 13.00 0.44 7.37
N THR A 104 13.36 1.55 8.02
CA THR A 104 13.75 2.80 7.34
C THR A 104 15.10 2.65 6.66
N GLU A 105 16.09 2.06 7.34
CA GLU A 105 17.43 1.83 6.79
C GLU A 105 17.38 0.87 5.60
N LEU A 106 16.66 -0.25 5.72
CA LEU A 106 16.51 -1.22 4.63
C LEU A 106 15.80 -0.64 3.42
N TYR A 107 14.74 0.16 3.65
CA TYR A 107 14.08 0.85 2.55
C TYR A 107 15.02 1.85 1.85
N GLN A 108 15.82 2.60 2.62
CA GLN A 108 16.77 3.56 2.06
C GLN A 108 17.90 2.86 1.30
N GLN A 109 18.36 1.71 1.77
CA GLN A 109 19.35 0.88 1.07
C GLN A 109 18.78 0.36 -0.26
N ALA A 110 17.54 -0.12 -0.27
CA ALA A 110 16.87 -0.56 -1.50
C ALA A 110 16.60 0.59 -2.48
N TYR A 111 16.31 1.78 -1.98
CA TYR A 111 15.93 2.94 -2.79
C TYR A 111 16.67 4.23 -2.37
N PRO A 112 17.98 4.36 -2.66
CA PRO A 112 18.80 5.47 -2.16
C PRO A 112 18.34 6.86 -2.60
N ASN A 113 17.63 6.94 -3.72
CA ASN A 113 17.14 8.19 -4.31
C ASN A 113 15.68 8.51 -3.96
N HIS A 114 15.01 7.63 -3.22
CA HIS A 114 13.63 7.87 -2.76
C HIS A 114 13.62 8.70 -1.47
N GLU A 115 12.49 9.37 -1.23
CA GLU A 115 12.23 9.97 0.07
C GLU A 115 12.24 8.87 1.14
N THR A 116 13.01 9.09 2.19
CA THR A 116 13.10 8.19 3.34
C THR A 116 11.73 8.03 4.00
N ILE A 117 11.31 6.78 4.26
CA ILE A 117 10.09 6.50 5.04
C ILE A 117 10.48 6.49 6.51
N SER A 118 10.09 7.52 7.27
CA SER A 118 10.31 7.57 8.72
C SER A 118 9.49 6.50 9.46
N LEU A 119 9.89 6.19 10.69
CA LEU A 119 9.14 5.26 11.55
C LEU A 119 7.69 5.72 11.78
N ASP A 120 7.46 7.01 12.06
CA ASP A 120 6.11 7.58 12.18
C ASP A 120 5.28 7.39 10.91
N ARG A 121 5.92 7.41 9.74
CA ARG A 121 5.24 7.16 8.46
C ARG A 121 4.87 5.68 8.32
N TYR A 122 5.72 4.76 8.78
CA TYR A 122 5.38 3.34 8.88
C TYR A 122 4.20 3.10 9.82
N GLU A 123 4.13 3.77 10.97
CA GLU A 123 3.00 3.66 11.89
C GLU A 123 1.68 4.08 11.23
N LYS A 124 1.67 5.20 10.50
CA LYS A 124 0.49 5.63 9.73
C LYS A 124 0.10 4.64 8.64
N ILE A 125 1.07 3.96 8.02
CA ILE A 125 0.82 2.91 7.03
C ILE A 125 0.18 1.68 7.70
N VAL A 126 0.67 1.28 8.87
CA VAL A 126 0.11 0.18 9.67
C VAL A 126 -1.32 0.50 10.11
N GLU A 127 -1.57 1.71 10.62
CA GLU A 127 -2.92 2.17 10.98
C GLU A 127 -3.87 2.12 9.78
N PHE A 128 -3.40 2.52 8.60
CA PHE A 128 -4.22 2.47 7.40
C PHE A 128 -4.50 1.03 6.94
N ALA A 129 -3.50 0.15 6.97
CA ALA A 129 -3.70 -1.28 6.71
C ALA A 129 -4.70 -1.91 7.69
N GLN A 130 -4.62 -1.53 8.97
CA GLN A 130 -5.59 -1.96 9.98
C GLN A 130 -7.00 -1.41 9.69
N TRP A 131 -7.10 -0.14 9.32
CA TRP A 131 -8.38 0.45 8.93
C TRP A 131 -8.98 -0.28 7.73
N GLN A 132 -8.18 -0.69 6.74
CA GLN A 132 -8.65 -1.45 5.58
C GLN A 132 -9.22 -2.84 5.95
N GLY A 133 -9.03 -3.33 7.18
CA GLY A 133 -9.49 -4.66 7.60
C GLY A 133 -8.35 -5.57 8.08
N GLY A 134 -7.14 -5.05 8.19
CA GLY A 134 -6.02 -5.72 8.84
C GLY A 134 -5.12 -6.54 7.92
N VAL A 135 -4.07 -7.04 8.54
CA VAL A 135 -3.07 -7.95 7.98
C VAL A 135 -3.00 -9.17 8.87
N GLU A 136 -2.92 -10.36 8.28
CA GLU A 136 -2.68 -11.60 9.01
C GLU A 136 -1.18 -11.71 9.30
N TYR A 137 -0.76 -11.18 10.45
CA TYR A 137 0.63 -11.23 10.86
C TYR A 137 1.02 -12.63 11.33
N PRO A 138 2.12 -13.21 10.83
CA PRO A 138 2.60 -14.50 11.29
C PRO A 138 3.12 -14.38 12.73
N ALA A 139 2.76 -15.34 13.60
CA ALA A 139 3.30 -15.41 14.96
C ALA A 139 4.79 -15.80 14.99
N THR A 140 5.23 -16.55 13.97
CA THR A 140 6.62 -16.95 13.75
C THR A 140 6.97 -16.82 12.28
N TRP A 141 8.17 -16.31 11.98
CA TRP A 141 8.67 -16.21 10.61
C TRP A 141 9.30 -17.53 10.14
N ASP A 142 8.47 -18.54 9.94
CA ASP A 142 8.85 -19.82 9.32
C ASP A 142 9.06 -19.70 7.80
N ARG A 143 9.36 -20.81 7.12
CA ARG A 143 9.61 -20.82 5.67
C ARG A 143 8.41 -20.28 4.88
N THR A 144 7.19 -20.63 5.28
CA THR A 144 5.96 -20.22 4.57
C THR A 144 5.73 -18.73 4.72
N ALA A 145 5.84 -18.19 5.94
CA ALA A 145 5.69 -16.76 6.20
C ALA A 145 6.72 -15.93 5.42
N ARG A 146 7.98 -16.37 5.40
CA ARG A 146 9.07 -15.71 4.64
C ARG A 146 8.78 -15.66 3.14
N LEU A 147 8.39 -16.78 2.55
CA LEU A 147 8.01 -16.85 1.14
C LEU A 147 6.81 -15.95 0.84
N GLY A 148 5.82 -15.92 1.73
CA GLY A 148 4.66 -15.02 1.60
C GLY A 148 5.05 -13.54 1.60
N LEU A 149 5.98 -13.10 2.45
CA LEU A 149 6.51 -11.72 2.40
C LEU A 149 7.26 -11.44 1.09
N ILE A 150 8.10 -12.38 0.66
CA ILE A 150 8.88 -12.25 -0.58
C ILE A 150 7.93 -12.06 -1.77
N GLU A 151 6.93 -12.92 -1.89
CA GLU A 151 5.91 -12.80 -2.94
C GLU A 151 5.16 -11.47 -2.83
N SER A 152 4.73 -11.09 -1.62
CA SER A 152 4.02 -9.83 -1.37
C SER A 152 4.82 -8.59 -1.84
N LEU A 153 6.12 -8.52 -1.53
CA LEU A 153 6.99 -7.41 -1.94
C LEU A 153 7.13 -7.36 -3.47
N ARG A 154 7.26 -8.52 -4.12
CA ARG A 154 7.31 -8.61 -5.57
C ARG A 154 6.01 -8.12 -6.22
N GLU A 155 4.86 -8.51 -5.67
CA GLU A 155 3.52 -8.14 -6.16
C GLU A 155 3.26 -6.63 -6.15
N ILE A 156 3.92 -5.88 -5.25
CA ILE A 156 3.84 -4.40 -5.20
C ILE A 156 5.00 -3.71 -5.93
N ASN A 157 5.77 -4.46 -6.73
CA ASN A 157 6.97 -4.01 -7.46
C ASN A 157 8.10 -3.48 -6.56
N TYR A 158 8.20 -3.95 -5.32
CA TYR A 158 9.27 -3.57 -4.40
C TYR A 158 10.46 -4.55 -4.54
N HIS A 159 10.97 -4.72 -5.77
CA HIS A 159 11.97 -5.74 -6.11
C HIS A 159 13.30 -5.57 -5.36
N SER A 160 13.85 -4.35 -5.29
CA SER A 160 15.10 -4.12 -4.56
C SER A 160 14.96 -4.39 -3.06
N LEU A 161 13.81 -4.07 -2.46
CA LEU A 161 13.54 -4.40 -1.06
C LEU A 161 13.36 -5.92 -0.87
N ASN A 162 12.76 -6.58 -1.85
CA ASN A 162 12.62 -8.03 -1.89
C ASN A 162 13.98 -8.74 -1.88
N GLU A 163 14.92 -8.29 -2.70
CA GLU A 163 16.29 -8.81 -2.74
C GLU A 163 16.99 -8.69 -1.39
N LEU A 164 16.95 -7.51 -0.75
CA LEU A 164 17.56 -7.34 0.58
C LEU A 164 16.96 -8.26 1.65
N VAL A 165 15.65 -8.52 1.58
CA VAL A 165 15.00 -9.47 2.50
C VAL A 165 15.48 -10.90 2.24
N ILE A 166 15.65 -11.30 0.98
CA ILE A 166 16.21 -12.62 0.61
C ILE A 166 17.64 -12.75 1.14
N ASP A 167 18.50 -11.77 0.86
CA ASP A 167 19.90 -11.79 1.27
C ASP A 167 20.05 -11.92 2.79
N TYR A 168 19.24 -11.19 3.56
CA TYR A 168 19.21 -11.31 5.02
C TYR A 168 18.76 -12.68 5.50
N LEU A 169 17.73 -13.25 4.88
CA LEU A 169 17.20 -14.55 5.27
C LEU A 169 18.20 -15.69 5.01
N GLU A 170 19.03 -15.56 3.96
CA GLU A 170 20.06 -16.53 3.60
C GLU A 170 21.35 -16.37 4.42
N ASN A 171 21.78 -15.13 4.66
CA ASN A 171 23.11 -14.85 5.22
C ASN A 171 23.11 -14.33 6.66
N GLN A 172 21.93 -13.95 7.21
CA GLN A 172 21.79 -13.27 8.51
C GLN A 172 22.60 -11.95 8.60
N SER A 173 22.92 -11.35 7.46
CA SER A 173 23.68 -10.11 7.32
C SER A 173 23.18 -9.30 6.12
N PHE A 174 23.38 -7.98 6.17
CA PHE A 174 23.16 -7.05 5.05
C PHE A 174 24.49 -6.61 4.44
#